data_AF-A0A956MBU4-F1
#
_entry.id   AF-A0A956MBU4-F1
#
_cell.length_a   1.000
_cell.length_b   1.000
_cell.length_c   1.000
_cell.angle_alpha   90.00
_cell.angle_beta   90.00
_cell.angle_gamma   90.00
#
_symmetry.space_group_name_H-M   'P 1'
#
loop_
_entity.id
_entity.type
_entity.pdbx_description
1 polymer ?
#
loop_
_entity_poly.entity_id
_entity_poly.type
_entity_poly.pdbx_seq_one_letter_code
_entity_poly.pdbx_strand_id
1 'polypeptide(L)'
;MISQFSKTILIFSLPLVICAQNELKLGNMNPAKSANTVFQIENREAPAGGTVFLKSLLIPGWGQASLGANHAKRNFLISEALLLGSAIGFSTYRSWVQDDYIAYASSHAQVDPSGKDGIYWADIGDYLSIYEYNEAWLRRRSLDDLRDPQSNDFWEWDNLENAQKYRAMRIDADKAKTWSQFAIAGVITNHVVSALHALWLKRKQVRDENAFQQNYIFALQATRGSKGGILRLSIHF
;
A
#
# COMPACT_ATOMS: atom_id res chain seq x y z
N MET A 1 -14.91 -9.25 27.17
CA MET A 1 -15.54 -8.93 25.87
C MET A 1 -14.49 -8.94 24.74
N ILE A 2 -13.73 -10.05 24.61
CA ILE A 2 -12.50 -10.13 23.80
C ILE A 2 -12.57 -11.26 22.74
N SER A 3 -13.68 -12.00 22.64
CA SER A 3 -13.76 -13.17 21.74
C SER A 3 -14.41 -12.94 20.38
N GLN A 4 -14.74 -11.70 19.99
CA GLN A 4 -15.42 -11.41 18.71
C GLN A 4 -14.52 -10.82 17.62
N PHE A 5 -13.29 -10.39 17.95
CA PHE A 5 -12.39 -9.78 16.96
C PHE A 5 -11.51 -10.78 16.19
N SER A 6 -11.43 -12.04 16.63
CA SER A 6 -10.59 -13.06 15.98
C SER A 6 -11.14 -13.58 14.65
N LYS A 7 -12.41 -13.31 14.32
CA LYS A 7 -13.04 -13.83 13.08
C LYS A 7 -13.02 -12.86 11.90
N THR A 8 -12.65 -11.59 12.12
CA THR A 8 -12.59 -10.58 11.03
C THR A 8 -11.25 -10.58 10.30
N ILE A 9 -10.23 -11.23 10.87
CA ILE A 9 -8.84 -11.23 10.36
C ILE A 9 -8.68 -12.12 9.11
N LEU A 10 -9.66 -12.96 8.77
CA LEU A 10 -9.57 -13.88 7.61
C LEU A 10 -10.10 -13.29 6.29
N ILE A 11 -10.58 -12.04 6.24
CA ILE A 11 -11.24 -11.49 5.04
C ILE A 11 -10.30 -10.56 4.22
N PHE A 12 -9.18 -10.11 4.77
CA PHE A 12 -8.32 -9.11 4.11
C PHE A 12 -7.18 -9.66 3.23
N SER A 13 -6.99 -10.98 3.15
CA SER A 13 -5.91 -11.60 2.34
C SER A 13 -6.36 -12.14 0.97
N LEU A 14 -7.65 -12.11 0.64
CA LEU A 14 -8.19 -12.87 -0.49
C LEU A 14 -8.23 -12.21 -1.89
N PRO A 15 -8.07 -10.89 -2.11
CA PRO A 15 -8.07 -10.38 -3.48
C PRO A 15 -6.70 -10.42 -4.17
N LEU A 16 -5.59 -10.56 -3.43
CA LEU A 16 -4.24 -10.50 -4.03
C LEU A 16 -3.78 -11.84 -4.63
N VAL A 17 -4.26 -12.97 -4.10
CA VAL A 17 -3.73 -14.30 -4.43
C VAL A 17 -4.42 -14.93 -5.65
N ILE A 18 -5.68 -14.63 -5.91
CA ILE A 18 -6.44 -15.24 -7.02
C ILE A 18 -6.00 -14.71 -8.38
N CYS A 19 -5.38 -13.52 -8.45
CA CYS A 19 -4.98 -12.92 -9.73
C CYS A 19 -3.63 -13.44 -10.27
N ALA A 20 -2.75 -13.98 -9.41
CA ALA A 20 -1.35 -14.22 -9.77
C ALA A 20 -1.01 -15.63 -10.30
N GLN A 21 -1.86 -16.65 -10.07
CA GLN A 21 -1.42 -18.03 -10.25
C GLN A 21 -1.57 -18.64 -11.67
N ASN A 22 -2.23 -17.99 -12.63
CA ASN A 22 -2.65 -18.72 -13.84
C ASN A 22 -1.91 -18.45 -15.16
N GLU A 23 -1.00 -17.49 -15.30
CA GLU A 23 -0.55 -17.11 -16.66
C GLU A 23 0.93 -16.66 -16.74
N LEU A 24 1.87 -17.52 -16.36
CA LEU A 24 3.30 -17.35 -16.69
C LEU A 24 3.84 -18.59 -17.40
N LYS A 25 3.57 -18.69 -18.71
CA LYS A 25 4.38 -19.49 -19.63
C LYS A 25 5.08 -18.56 -20.62
N LEU A 26 6.41 -18.45 -20.50
CA LEU A 26 7.26 -17.78 -21.49
C LEU A 26 7.42 -18.71 -22.70
N GLY A 27 6.86 -18.31 -23.84
CA GLY A 27 7.04 -18.98 -25.14
C GLY A 27 8.25 -18.45 -25.91
N ASN A 28 8.94 -19.37 -26.58
CA ASN A 28 10.21 -19.20 -27.29
C ASN A 28 10.14 -18.19 -28.46
N MET A 29 11.20 -17.40 -28.67
CA MET A 29 11.27 -16.36 -29.72
C MET A 29 11.86 -16.89 -31.04
N ASN A 30 11.22 -16.57 -32.16
CA ASN A 30 11.68 -16.91 -33.51
C ASN A 30 12.31 -15.67 -34.22
N PRO A 31 13.45 -15.80 -34.92
CA PRO A 31 14.29 -14.68 -35.37
C PRO A 31 13.76 -13.91 -36.60
N ALA A 32 12.73 -14.41 -37.30
CA ALA A 32 12.19 -13.75 -38.50
C ALA A 32 11.45 -12.43 -38.24
N LYS A 33 11.17 -12.09 -36.97
CA LYS A 33 10.47 -10.84 -36.58
C LYS A 33 11.39 -9.60 -36.54
N SER A 34 12.71 -9.79 -36.66
CA SER A 34 13.70 -8.72 -36.48
C SER A 34 13.68 -7.67 -37.60
N ALA A 35 13.53 -8.09 -38.87
CA ALA A 35 13.67 -7.19 -40.02
C ALA A 35 12.56 -6.13 -40.14
N ASN A 36 11.31 -6.48 -39.80
CA ASN A 36 10.19 -5.53 -39.83
C ASN A 36 10.20 -4.54 -38.66
N THR A 37 11.05 -4.76 -37.66
CA THR A 37 11.13 -3.91 -36.47
C THR A 37 11.91 -2.62 -36.74
N VAL A 38 12.87 -2.64 -37.67
CA VAL A 38 13.78 -1.51 -37.97
C VAL A 38 13.07 -0.39 -38.74
N PHE A 39 12.16 -0.73 -39.66
CA PHE A 39 11.42 0.26 -40.47
C PHE A 39 10.29 1.00 -39.72
N GLN A 40 9.98 0.59 -38.47
CA GLN A 40 8.94 1.22 -37.64
C GLN A 40 9.51 2.10 -36.52
N ILE A 41 10.79 2.48 -36.57
CA ILE A 41 11.45 3.23 -35.48
C ILE A 41 11.31 4.75 -35.66
N GLU A 42 11.02 5.23 -36.87
CA GLU A 42 11.11 6.67 -37.20
C GLU A 42 9.94 7.54 -36.66
N ASN A 43 8.85 6.96 -36.18
CA ASN A 43 7.68 7.68 -35.64
C ASN A 43 7.16 7.04 -34.34
N ARG A 44 7.87 7.16 -33.21
CA ARG A 44 7.39 6.60 -31.94
C ARG A 44 7.04 7.66 -30.92
N GLU A 45 5.74 7.92 -30.79
CA GLU A 45 5.12 8.17 -29.50
C GLU A 45 5.72 7.18 -28.47
N ALA A 46 5.97 7.63 -27.24
CA ALA A 46 6.54 6.80 -26.17
C ALA A 46 5.91 5.40 -26.22
N PRO A 47 6.72 4.30 -26.16
CA PRO A 47 6.22 2.95 -26.44
C PRO A 47 4.95 2.75 -25.63
N ALA A 48 3.82 2.48 -26.29
CA ALA A 48 2.47 2.65 -25.70
C ALA A 48 2.26 1.97 -24.33
N GLY A 49 3.11 1.00 -23.96
CA GLY A 49 3.17 0.42 -22.62
C GLY A 49 3.73 1.35 -21.53
N GLY A 50 4.72 2.19 -21.82
CA GLY A 50 5.32 3.14 -20.87
C GLY A 50 4.34 4.22 -20.43
N THR A 51 3.57 4.79 -21.35
CA THR A 51 2.53 5.77 -21.05
C THR A 51 1.44 5.19 -20.14
N VAL A 52 1.01 3.95 -20.42
CA VAL A 52 -0.01 3.24 -19.62
C VAL A 52 0.52 2.89 -18.22
N PHE A 53 1.78 2.46 -18.13
CA PHE A 53 2.46 2.20 -16.86
C PHE A 53 2.50 3.45 -15.98
N LEU A 54 3.00 4.57 -16.52
CA LEU A 54 3.12 5.83 -15.77
C LEU A 54 1.77 6.36 -15.29
N LYS A 55 0.73 6.28 -16.14
CA LYS A 55 -0.64 6.65 -15.74
C LYS A 55 -1.09 5.90 -14.48
N SER A 56 -0.92 4.58 -14.47
CA SER A 56 -1.30 3.74 -13.32
C SER A 56 -0.36 3.86 -12.12
N LEU A 57 0.90 4.22 -12.34
CA LEU A 57 1.85 4.49 -11.25
C LEU A 57 1.49 5.78 -10.51
N LEU A 58 1.00 6.80 -11.23
CA LEU A 58 0.56 8.05 -10.64
C LEU A 58 -0.82 7.92 -9.99
N ILE A 59 -1.76 7.30 -10.70
CA ILE A 59 -3.12 7.10 -10.22
C ILE A 59 -3.49 5.63 -10.46
N PRO A 60 -3.57 4.80 -9.41
CA PRO A 60 -3.97 3.41 -9.53
C PRO A 60 -5.28 3.27 -10.31
N GLY A 61 -5.27 2.46 -11.38
CA GLY A 61 -6.42 2.24 -12.24
C GLY A 61 -6.51 3.13 -13.47
N TRP A 62 -5.70 4.18 -13.62
CA TRP A 62 -5.77 5.09 -14.78
C TRP A 62 -5.32 4.43 -16.09
N GLY A 63 -4.20 3.73 -16.09
CA GLY A 63 -3.75 2.95 -17.24
C GLY A 63 -4.76 1.86 -17.63
N GLN A 64 -5.35 1.16 -16.65
CA GLN A 64 -6.42 0.19 -16.87
C GLN A 64 -7.64 0.84 -17.53
N ALA A 65 -8.03 2.04 -17.07
CA ALA A 65 -9.12 2.81 -17.68
C ALA A 65 -8.82 3.14 -19.15
N SER A 66 -7.58 3.52 -19.47
CA SER A 66 -7.19 3.81 -20.86
C SER A 66 -7.19 2.59 -21.78
N LEU A 67 -7.19 1.38 -21.22
CA LEU A 67 -7.29 0.11 -21.94
C LEU A 67 -8.71 -0.50 -21.88
N GLY A 68 -9.70 0.23 -21.36
CA GLY A 68 -11.08 -0.26 -21.24
C GLY A 68 -11.30 -1.33 -20.17
N ALA A 69 -10.31 -1.62 -19.32
CA ALA A 69 -10.42 -2.63 -18.26
C ALA A 69 -11.13 -2.09 -17.01
N ASN A 70 -12.45 -1.93 -17.13
CA ASN A 70 -13.31 -1.31 -16.10
C ASN A 70 -13.30 -2.04 -14.75
N HIS A 71 -13.27 -3.38 -14.75
CA HIS A 71 -13.20 -4.16 -13.51
C HIS A 71 -11.88 -3.91 -12.75
N ALA A 72 -10.75 -3.97 -13.46
CA ALA A 72 -9.44 -3.73 -12.87
C ALA A 72 -9.31 -2.27 -12.38
N LYS A 73 -9.76 -1.28 -13.18
CA LYS A 73 -9.86 0.13 -12.78
C LYS A 73 -10.59 0.27 -11.45
N ARG A 74 -11.80 -0.29 -11.34
CA ARG A 74 -12.64 -0.17 -10.14
C ARG A 74 -11.94 -0.73 -8.90
N ASN A 75 -11.32 -1.90 -9.02
CA ASN A 75 -10.65 -2.53 -7.89
C ASN A 75 -9.48 -1.68 -7.38
N PHE A 76 -8.62 -1.18 -8.27
CA PHE A 76 -7.49 -0.32 -7.88
C PHE A 76 -7.94 0.98 -7.21
N LEU A 77 -9.01 1.61 -7.70
CA LEU A 77 -9.57 2.83 -7.10
C LEU A 77 -10.21 2.59 -5.73
N ILE A 78 -10.95 1.49 -5.55
CA ILE A 78 -11.54 1.13 -4.26
C ILE A 78 -10.43 0.83 -3.25
N SER A 79 -9.43 0.03 -3.63
CA SER A 79 -8.27 -0.25 -2.78
C SER A 79 -7.54 1.03 -2.39
N GLU A 80 -7.34 1.94 -3.34
CA GLU A 80 -6.71 3.24 -3.08
C GLU A 80 -7.49 4.07 -2.06
N ALA A 81 -8.81 4.19 -2.25
CA ALA A 81 -9.66 4.93 -1.32
C ALA A 81 -9.65 4.31 0.09
N LEU A 82 -9.67 2.98 0.20
CA LEU A 82 -9.60 2.28 1.48
C LEU A 82 -8.25 2.48 2.17
N LEU A 83 -7.15 2.41 1.43
CA LEU A 83 -5.80 2.58 1.97
C LEU A 83 -5.56 4.02 2.43
N LEU A 84 -5.92 5.02 1.62
CA LEU A 84 -5.85 6.43 2.01
C LEU A 84 -6.76 6.72 3.20
N GLY A 85 -7.99 6.23 3.17
CA GLY A 85 -8.94 6.36 4.28
C GLY A 85 -8.40 5.74 5.57
N SER A 86 -7.72 4.60 5.48
CA SER A 86 -7.07 3.95 6.63
C SER A 86 -5.89 4.76 7.15
N ALA A 87 -5.03 5.26 6.25
CA ALA A 87 -3.86 6.05 6.62
C ALA A 87 -4.28 7.32 7.40
N ILE A 88 -5.27 8.04 6.86
CA ILE A 88 -5.84 9.23 7.49
C ILE A 88 -6.55 8.86 8.80
N GLY A 89 -7.43 7.85 8.78
CA GLY A 89 -8.21 7.44 9.94
C GLY A 89 -7.34 7.03 11.12
N PHE A 90 -6.32 6.21 10.90
CA PHE A 90 -5.38 5.81 11.96
C PHE A 90 -4.49 6.96 12.42
N SER A 91 -4.10 7.87 11.52
CA SER A 91 -3.33 9.07 11.91
C SER A 91 -4.15 9.98 12.82
N THR A 92 -5.42 10.22 12.48
CA THR A 92 -6.33 11.03 13.28
C THR A 92 -6.61 10.37 14.63
N TYR A 93 -6.89 9.05 14.64
CA TYR A 93 -7.11 8.30 15.87
C TYR A 93 -5.88 8.32 16.79
N ARG A 94 -4.67 8.19 16.24
CA ARG A 94 -3.42 8.37 17.00
C ARG A 94 -3.38 9.72 17.70
N SER A 95 -3.69 10.81 16.99
CA SER A 95 -3.67 12.15 17.56
C SER A 95 -4.65 12.29 18.72
N TRP A 96 -5.88 11.79 18.58
CA TRP A 96 -6.87 11.84 19.66
C TRP A 96 -6.41 11.06 20.90
N VAL A 97 -5.94 9.82 20.72
CA VAL A 97 -5.45 9.02 21.85
C VAL A 97 -4.19 9.64 22.49
N GLN A 98 -3.39 10.34 21.68
CA GLN A 98 -2.24 11.09 22.18
C GLN A 98 -2.68 12.26 23.08
N ASP A 99 -3.62 13.07 22.62
CA ASP A 99 -4.16 14.16 23.44
C ASP A 99 -4.80 13.62 24.73
N ASP A 100 -5.51 12.49 24.64
CA ASP A 100 -6.13 11.83 25.80
C ASP A 100 -5.10 11.38 26.83
N TYR A 101 -4.02 10.68 26.43
CA TYR A 101 -3.02 10.23 27.41
C TYR A 101 -2.22 11.39 28.01
N ILE A 102 -2.02 12.48 27.26
CA ILE A 102 -1.33 13.69 27.74
C ILE A 102 -2.18 14.37 28.82
N ALA A 103 -3.47 14.57 28.53
CA ALA A 103 -4.42 15.12 29.50
C ALA A 103 -4.52 14.24 30.74
N TYR A 104 -4.55 12.91 30.56
CA TYR A 104 -4.60 11.94 31.65
C TYR A 104 -3.37 11.99 32.55
N ALA A 105 -2.17 12.09 31.97
CA ALA A 105 -0.94 12.26 32.74
C ALA A 105 -0.91 13.59 33.48
N SER A 106 -1.41 14.67 32.86
CA SER A 106 -1.49 15.98 33.50
C SER A 106 -2.39 15.95 34.76
N SER A 107 -3.45 15.14 34.75
CA SER A 107 -4.38 15.02 35.88
C SER A 107 -3.96 14.02 36.95
N HIS A 108 -3.12 13.03 36.62
CA HIS A 108 -2.80 11.89 37.52
C HIS A 108 -1.32 11.70 37.82
N ALA A 109 -0.45 12.52 37.22
CA ALA A 109 0.99 12.41 37.37
C ALA A 109 1.69 13.75 37.62
N GLN A 110 0.93 14.83 37.86
CA GLN A 110 1.46 16.18 38.09
C GLN A 110 2.39 16.69 36.96
N VAL A 111 2.14 16.24 35.73
CA VAL A 111 2.94 16.57 34.55
C VAL A 111 2.51 17.92 33.97
N ASP A 112 3.46 18.79 33.65
CA ASP A 112 3.23 19.89 32.70
C ASP A 112 3.43 19.37 31.26
N PRO A 113 2.40 19.38 30.40
CA PRO A 113 2.52 18.89 29.02
C PRO A 113 3.37 19.79 28.10
N SER A 114 3.72 21.00 28.55
CA SER A 114 4.38 22.01 27.72
C SER A 114 5.80 21.62 27.32
N GLY A 115 6.06 21.60 26.01
CA GLY A 115 7.40 21.40 25.45
C GLY A 115 7.97 19.99 25.62
N LYS A 116 7.14 18.99 25.94
CA LYS A 116 7.57 17.59 26.13
C LYS A 116 7.68 16.85 24.81
N ASP A 117 8.73 16.06 24.66
CA ASP A 117 8.97 15.23 23.49
C ASP A 117 8.45 13.80 23.68
N GLY A 118 8.61 12.97 22.65
CA GLY A 118 8.16 11.57 22.69
C GLY A 118 8.91 10.70 23.70
N ILE A 119 10.17 11.04 24.03
CA ILE A 119 10.99 10.29 24.99
C ILE A 119 10.46 10.56 26.40
N TYR A 120 10.13 11.82 26.72
CA TYR A 120 9.46 12.18 27.96
C TYR A 120 8.20 11.34 28.19
N TRP A 121 7.29 11.31 27.19
CA TRP A 121 6.06 10.53 27.30
C TRP A 121 6.31 9.02 27.38
N ALA A 122 7.42 8.52 26.83
CA ALA A 122 7.83 7.12 27.01
C ALA A 122 8.30 6.84 28.45
N ASP A 123 9.18 7.71 28.98
CA ASP A 123 9.78 7.57 30.30
C ASP A 123 8.73 7.58 31.41
N ILE A 124 7.77 8.52 31.38
CA ILE A 124 6.77 8.62 32.45
C ILE A 124 5.87 7.38 32.56
N GLY A 125 5.65 6.63 31.48
CA GLY A 125 4.84 5.40 31.56
C GLY A 125 5.63 4.15 31.96
N ASP A 126 6.96 4.27 32.09
CA ASP A 126 7.84 3.17 32.48
C ASP A 126 8.25 3.25 33.97
N TYR A 127 8.14 4.43 34.59
CA TYR A 127 8.49 4.67 36.00
C TYR A 127 7.38 5.45 36.73
N LEU A 128 7.10 5.10 37.99
CA LEU A 128 6.03 5.73 38.78
C LEU A 128 6.37 7.16 39.21
N SER A 129 7.65 7.52 39.29
CA SER A 129 8.07 8.87 39.62
C SER A 129 9.42 9.23 39.01
N ILE A 130 9.72 10.53 38.97
CA ILE A 130 11.05 11.05 38.59
C ILE A 130 12.18 10.50 39.47
N TYR A 131 11.90 10.21 40.74
CA TYR A 131 12.87 9.63 41.66
C TYR A 131 13.19 8.18 41.28
N GLU A 132 12.19 7.38 40.95
CA GLU A 132 12.39 6.00 40.49
C GLU A 132 13.21 5.96 39.19
N TYR A 133 12.91 6.87 38.27
CA TYR A 133 13.67 7.06 37.05
C TYR A 133 15.13 7.38 37.35
N ASN A 134 15.40 8.44 38.12
CA ASN A 134 16.76 8.86 38.46
C ASN A 134 17.55 7.75 39.17
N GLU A 135 16.93 7.03 40.10
CA GLU A 135 17.53 5.86 40.75
C GLU A 135 17.91 4.76 39.75
N ALA A 136 17.10 4.51 38.72
CA ALA A 136 17.42 3.56 37.67
C ALA A 136 18.60 4.00 36.78
N TRP A 137 18.78 5.29 36.57
CA TRP A 137 19.92 5.84 35.82
C TRP A 137 21.20 5.93 36.66
N LEU A 138 21.09 6.26 37.94
CA LEU A 138 22.20 6.21 38.90
C LEU A 138 22.79 4.81 39.00
N ARG A 139 21.95 3.76 39.06
CA ARG A 139 22.40 2.35 39.01
C ARG A 139 23.15 2.00 37.72
N ARG A 140 22.83 2.67 36.61
CA ARG A 140 23.49 2.50 35.31
C ARG A 140 24.75 3.36 35.14
N ARG A 141 25.07 4.23 36.12
CA ARG A 141 26.16 5.22 36.06
C ARG A 141 26.02 6.21 34.90
N SER A 142 24.80 6.45 34.44
CA SER A 142 24.47 7.41 33.39
C SER A 142 24.00 8.70 34.06
N LEU A 143 24.93 9.62 34.31
CA LEU A 143 24.65 10.86 35.03
C LEU A 143 24.07 11.95 34.12
N ASP A 144 24.32 11.87 32.83
CA ASP A 144 23.92 12.89 31.84
C ASP A 144 22.41 12.91 31.57
N ASP A 145 21.71 11.79 31.86
CA ASP A 145 20.28 11.62 31.62
C ASP A 145 19.42 11.85 32.89
N LEU A 146 20.03 12.29 34.00
CA LEU A 146 19.29 12.59 35.23
C LEU A 146 18.40 13.81 35.04
N ARG A 147 17.18 13.74 35.57
CA ARG A 147 16.21 14.83 35.51
C ARG A 147 16.12 15.54 36.84
N ASP A 148 16.07 16.87 36.81
CA ASP A 148 15.92 17.68 38.01
C ASP A 148 14.46 17.63 38.52
N PRO A 149 14.20 17.15 39.75
CA PRO A 149 12.85 17.14 40.33
C PRO A 149 12.23 18.53 40.54
N GLN A 150 13.04 19.61 40.51
CA GLN A 150 12.57 20.99 40.61
C GLN A 150 12.29 21.63 39.23
N SER A 151 12.55 20.89 38.15
CA SER A 151 12.33 21.37 36.80
C SER A 151 10.91 21.09 36.32
N ASN A 152 10.60 21.58 35.11
CA ASN A 152 9.33 21.29 34.46
C ASN A 152 9.16 19.80 34.08
N ASP A 153 10.20 18.97 34.22
CA ASP A 153 10.16 17.55 33.89
C ASP A 153 9.61 16.68 35.02
N PHE A 154 9.21 17.26 36.15
CA PHE A 154 8.65 16.53 37.28
C PHE A 154 7.43 15.68 36.87
N TRP A 155 7.36 14.46 37.41
CA TRP A 155 6.16 13.65 37.43
C TRP A 155 6.16 12.72 38.64
N GLU A 156 4.96 12.43 39.13
CA GLU A 156 4.72 11.43 40.16
C GLU A 156 3.29 10.93 40.03
N TRP A 157 3.14 9.66 39.64
CA TRP A 157 1.83 9.03 39.47
C TRP A 157 1.13 8.83 40.81
N ASP A 158 -0.17 9.16 40.86
CA ASP A 158 -1.01 8.94 42.05
C ASP A 158 -0.97 7.48 42.54
N ASN A 159 -0.99 6.53 41.59
CA ASN A 159 -0.99 5.10 41.84
C ASN A 159 -0.62 4.30 40.58
N LEU A 160 -0.31 3.01 40.78
CA LEU A 160 0.09 2.10 39.71
C LEU A 160 -1.02 1.87 38.65
N GLU A 161 -2.29 1.87 39.04
CA GLU A 161 -3.41 1.63 38.12
C GLU A 161 -3.52 2.76 37.08
N ASN A 162 -3.36 4.02 37.52
CA ASN A 162 -3.34 5.19 36.64
C ASN A 162 -2.16 5.13 35.66
N ALA A 163 -0.96 4.81 36.14
CA ALA A 163 0.21 4.65 35.29
C ALA A 163 0.03 3.55 34.23
N GLN A 164 -0.58 2.42 34.61
CA GLN A 164 -0.90 1.33 33.68
C GLN A 164 -1.94 1.73 32.63
N LYS A 165 -2.98 2.47 33.03
CA LYS A 165 -3.99 2.98 32.10
C LYS A 165 -3.40 3.97 31.11
N TYR A 166 -2.53 4.88 31.58
CA TYR A 166 -1.74 5.76 30.72
C TYR A 166 -0.93 4.97 29.69
N ARG A 167 -0.16 3.98 30.16
CA ARG A 167 0.68 3.13 29.29
C ARG A 167 -0.15 2.40 28.24
N ALA A 168 -1.34 1.91 28.61
CA ALA A 168 -2.25 1.26 27.66
C ALA A 168 -2.69 2.21 26.54
N MET A 169 -3.10 3.45 26.87
CA MET A 169 -3.46 4.46 25.88
C MET A 169 -2.28 4.81 24.97
N ARG A 170 -1.07 5.00 25.53
CA ARG A 170 0.15 5.25 24.74
C ARG A 170 0.44 4.10 23.75
N ILE A 171 0.33 2.86 24.21
CA ILE A 171 0.47 1.66 23.36
C ILE A 171 -0.55 1.68 22.22
N ASP A 172 -1.79 2.09 22.48
CA ASP A 172 -2.83 2.16 21.45
C ASP A 172 -2.56 3.27 20.42
N ALA A 173 -2.04 4.43 20.85
CA ALA A 173 -1.57 5.49 19.95
C ALA A 173 -0.39 5.02 19.07
N ASP A 174 0.50 4.19 19.59
CA ASP A 174 1.63 3.63 18.83
C ASP A 174 1.20 2.52 17.87
N LYS A 175 0.22 1.69 18.25
CA LYS A 175 -0.44 0.77 17.31
C LYS A 175 -1.09 1.54 16.17
N ALA A 176 -1.83 2.61 16.46
CA ALA A 176 -2.46 3.46 15.45
C ALA A 176 -1.43 4.07 14.48
N LYS A 177 -0.30 4.57 14.99
CA LYS A 177 0.84 5.02 14.15
C LYS A 177 1.29 3.94 13.18
N THR A 178 1.51 2.75 13.71
CA THR A 178 2.03 1.61 12.97
C THR A 178 1.06 1.21 11.86
N TRP A 179 -0.24 1.16 12.16
CA TRP A 179 -1.27 0.89 11.17
C TRP A 179 -1.39 1.99 10.10
N SER A 180 -1.25 3.27 10.47
CA SER A 180 -1.19 4.37 9.50
C SER A 180 0.02 4.22 8.56
N GLN A 181 1.20 3.89 9.09
CA GLN A 181 2.41 3.65 8.30
C GLN A 181 2.25 2.44 7.36
N PHE A 182 1.64 1.35 7.82
CA PHE A 182 1.33 0.20 6.97
C PHE A 182 0.33 0.56 5.86
N ALA A 183 -0.68 1.38 6.15
CA ALA A 183 -1.61 1.86 5.13
C ALA A 183 -0.90 2.70 4.05
N ILE A 184 0.01 3.60 4.44
CA ILE A 184 0.85 4.37 3.50
C ILE A 184 1.73 3.45 2.65
N ALA A 185 2.39 2.46 3.26
CA ALA A 185 3.16 1.46 2.51
C ALA A 185 2.26 0.66 1.54
N GLY A 186 1.01 0.38 1.95
CA GLY A 186 -0.02 -0.23 1.12
C GLY A 186 -0.38 0.63 -0.09
N VAL A 187 -0.53 1.96 0.07
CA VAL A 187 -0.76 2.91 -1.05
C VAL A 187 0.37 2.78 -2.07
N ILE A 188 1.62 2.88 -1.63
CA ILE A 188 2.79 2.78 -2.51
C ILE A 188 2.78 1.43 -3.26
N THR A 189 2.47 0.35 -2.56
CA THR A 189 2.36 -0.99 -3.16
C THR A 189 1.24 -1.06 -4.19
N ASN A 190 0.07 -0.47 -3.89
CA ASN A 190 -1.07 -0.40 -4.79
C ASN A 190 -0.72 0.32 -6.10
N HIS A 191 0.03 1.42 -6.02
CA HIS A 191 0.55 2.15 -7.19
C HIS A 191 1.45 1.27 -8.07
N VAL A 192 2.43 0.59 -7.48
CA VAL A 192 3.37 -0.27 -8.22
C VAL A 192 2.65 -1.45 -8.88
N VAL A 193 1.79 -2.15 -8.13
CA VAL A 193 1.01 -3.28 -8.65
C VAL A 193 0.07 -2.81 -9.76
N SER A 194 -0.56 -1.65 -9.61
CA SER A 194 -1.43 -1.08 -10.66
C SER A 194 -0.64 -0.77 -11.93
N ALA A 195 0.55 -0.18 -11.81
CA ALA A 195 1.42 0.13 -12.94
C ALA A 195 1.83 -1.13 -13.70
N LEU A 196 2.31 -2.15 -12.99
CA LEU A 196 2.71 -3.44 -13.57
C LEU A 196 1.53 -4.14 -14.24
N HIS A 197 0.36 -4.15 -13.60
CA HIS A 197 -0.85 -4.74 -14.18
C HIS A 197 -1.27 -4.03 -15.47
N ALA A 198 -1.22 -2.69 -15.52
CA ALA A 198 -1.58 -1.94 -16.71
C ALA A 198 -0.62 -2.21 -17.87
N LEU A 199 0.69 -2.31 -17.57
CA LEU A 199 1.71 -2.70 -18.55
C LEU A 199 1.49 -4.12 -19.08
N TRP A 200 1.19 -5.08 -18.19
CA TRP A 200 0.86 -6.45 -18.58
C TRP A 200 -0.36 -6.49 -19.51
N LEU A 201 -1.43 -5.76 -19.16
CA LEU A 201 -2.65 -5.71 -19.95
C LEU A 201 -2.39 -5.14 -21.35
N LYS A 202 -1.58 -4.07 -21.46
CA LYS A 202 -1.19 -3.52 -22.76
C LYS A 202 -0.42 -4.54 -23.61
N ARG A 203 0.54 -5.24 -23.01
CA ARG A 203 1.34 -6.27 -23.69
C ARG A 203 0.47 -7.43 -24.18
N LYS A 204 -0.50 -7.86 -23.35
CA LYS A 204 -1.48 -8.89 -23.72
C LYS A 204 -2.32 -8.43 -24.92
N GLN A 205 -2.89 -7.22 -24.87
CA GLN A 205 -3.70 -6.69 -25.97
C GLN A 205 -2.91 -6.65 -27.29
N VAL A 206 -1.68 -6.14 -27.27
CA VAL A 206 -0.81 -6.11 -28.46
C VAL A 206 -0.49 -7.51 -28.97
N ARG A 207 -0.27 -8.48 -28.08
CA ARG A 207 -0.02 -9.88 -28.47
C ARG A 207 -1.25 -10.49 -29.16
N ASP A 208 -2.43 -10.26 -28.60
CA ASP A 208 -3.68 -10.83 -29.09
C ASP A 208 -4.07 -10.19 -30.45
N GLU A 209 -3.87 -8.87 -30.59
CA GLU A 209 -3.99 -8.14 -31.88
C GLU A 209 -3.05 -8.74 -32.93
N ASN A 210 -1.77 -8.96 -32.59
CA ASN A 210 -0.81 -9.56 -33.51
C ASN A 210 -1.19 -10.99 -33.91
N ALA A 211 -1.66 -11.81 -32.98
CA ALA A 211 -2.09 -13.19 -33.27
C ALA A 211 -3.31 -13.21 -34.20
N PHE A 212 -4.27 -12.31 -33.97
CA PHE A 212 -5.43 -12.14 -34.85
C PHE A 212 -5.02 -11.76 -36.28
N GLN A 213 -4.13 -10.77 -36.43
CA GLN A 213 -3.65 -10.35 -37.75
C GLN A 213 -2.91 -11.48 -38.50
N GLN A 214 -2.08 -12.25 -37.80
CA GLN A 214 -1.39 -13.40 -38.40
C GLN A 214 -2.37 -14.48 -38.88
N ASN A 215 -3.38 -14.82 -38.06
CA ASN A 215 -4.42 -15.78 -38.43
C ASN A 215 -5.24 -15.31 -39.63
N TYR A 216 -5.57 -14.02 -39.70
CA TYR A 216 -6.31 -13.44 -40.82
C TYR A 216 -5.53 -13.50 -42.13
N ILE A 217 -4.23 -13.12 -42.11
CA ILE A 217 -3.36 -13.19 -43.30
C ILE A 217 -3.22 -14.63 -43.78
N PHE A 218 -3.03 -15.60 -42.88
CA PHE A 218 -2.94 -17.02 -43.22
C PHE A 218 -4.24 -17.52 -43.88
N ALA A 219 -5.40 -17.16 -43.34
CA ALA A 219 -6.70 -17.54 -43.92
C ALA A 219 -6.90 -16.94 -45.33
N LEU A 220 -6.48 -15.68 -45.56
CA LEU A 220 -6.52 -15.06 -46.88
C LEU A 220 -5.57 -15.73 -47.89
N GLN A 221 -4.38 -16.14 -47.46
CA GLN A 221 -3.44 -16.86 -48.32
C GLN A 221 -3.95 -18.26 -48.68
N ALA A 222 -4.55 -18.99 -47.72
CA ALA A 222 -5.14 -20.30 -47.94
C ALA A 222 -6.29 -20.28 -48.96
N THR A 223 -7.16 -19.27 -48.87
CA THR A 223 -8.28 -19.10 -49.82
C THR A 223 -7.79 -18.69 -51.22
N ARG A 224 -6.73 -17.89 -51.34
CA ARG A 224 -6.15 -17.47 -52.62
C ARG A 224 -5.33 -18.56 -53.33
N GLY A 225 -4.70 -19.45 -52.57
CA GLY A 225 -4.01 -20.64 -53.09
C GLY A 225 -4.97 -21.72 -53.62
N SER A 226 -6.23 -21.72 -53.15
CA SER A 226 -7.32 -22.54 -53.68
C SER A 226 -7.92 -21.90 -54.94
N LYS A 227 -7.14 -21.83 -56.02
CA LYS A 227 -7.72 -21.66 -57.36
C LYS A 227 -8.40 -22.98 -57.74
N GLY A 228 -9.69 -23.09 -57.40
CA GLY A 228 -10.56 -24.16 -57.91
C GLY A 228 -11.97 -24.24 -57.32
N GLY A 229 -12.27 -23.64 -56.16
CA GLY A 229 -13.58 -23.81 -55.52
C GLY A 229 -14.19 -22.49 -55.06
N ILE A 230 -15.28 -22.05 -55.72
CA ILE A 230 -16.11 -20.92 -55.29
C ILE A 230 -16.79 -21.33 -53.98
N LEU A 231 -16.34 -20.81 -52.83
CA LEU A 231 -17.10 -20.90 -51.58
C LEU A 231 -17.77 -19.56 -51.31
N ARG A 232 -19.09 -19.56 -51.45
CA ARG A 232 -20.00 -18.45 -51.16
C ARG A 232 -20.09 -18.29 -49.65
N LEU A 233 -19.40 -17.28 -49.10
CA LEU A 233 -19.46 -16.97 -47.67
C LEU A 233 -20.75 -16.19 -47.39
N SER A 234 -21.74 -16.84 -46.76
CA SER A 234 -22.93 -16.17 -46.22
C SER A 234 -22.63 -15.73 -44.79
N ILE A 235 -22.50 -14.42 -44.58
CA ILE A 235 -22.36 -13.84 -43.25
C ILE A 235 -23.75 -13.38 -42.83
N HIS A 236 -24.34 -14.06 -41.84
CA HIS A 236 -25.53 -13.55 -41.16
C HIS A 236 -25.07 -12.69 -39.97
N PHE A 237 -25.59 -11.47 -39.95
CA PHE A 237 -25.41 -10.47 -38.90
C PHE A 237 -26.07 -10.88 -37.59
#